data_AF-A0A1Y2GW65-F1
#
_entry.id   AF-A0A1Y2GW65-F1
#
_cell.length_a   1.000
_cell.length_b   1.000
_cell.length_c   1.000
_cell.angle_alpha   90.00
_cell.angle_beta   90.00
_cell.angle_gamma   90.00
#
_symmetry.space_group_name_H-M   'P 1'
#
loop_
_entity.id
_entity.type
_entity.pdbx_description
1 polymer ?
#
loop_
_entity_poly.entity_id
_entity_poly.type
_entity_poly.pdbx_seq_one_letter_code
_entity_poly.pdbx_strand_id
1 'polypeptide(L)'
;MKALSIATLLLCSSAAMAHYTLDYPPTRGLNEDNEPIAPCGGFATVGQRSQFPLSKGFVTINSGHVKAEIKINVAYGNNPSEADFTAAASTPASSSSVNHPGSSCLPLDLSSFKGAADNTNATIQIVYNGGDSPLYQCADVILVNSAPSFDQSKCVNDDGKTPSTTNPGANPSNTPSAGAVLSVKNAFTAAAAMAMAAALAF
;
A
#
# COMPACT_ATOMS: atom_id res chain seq x y z
N MET A 1 -45.17 12.61 42.80
CA MET A 1 -43.76 12.22 42.99
C MET A 1 -43.27 11.68 41.65
N LYS A 2 -42.60 12.52 40.84
CA LYS A 2 -42.06 12.14 39.53
C LYS A 2 -40.62 12.60 39.50
N ALA A 3 -39.69 11.70 39.83
CA ALA A 3 -38.27 11.93 39.58
C ALA A 3 -37.97 11.28 38.22
N LEU A 4 -37.69 12.14 37.25
CA LEU A 4 -37.40 11.79 35.86
C LEU A 4 -35.94 11.32 35.79
N SER A 5 -35.70 10.02 35.61
CA SER A 5 -34.38 9.46 35.36
C SER A 5 -33.93 9.83 33.94
N ILE A 6 -32.90 10.68 33.83
CA ILE A 6 -32.22 10.97 32.56
C ILE A 6 -31.04 9.99 32.46
N ALA A 7 -31.19 8.96 31.64
CA ALA A 7 -30.09 8.07 31.27
C ALA A 7 -29.29 8.72 30.12
N THR A 8 -28.14 9.31 30.45
CA THR A 8 -27.22 9.89 29.47
C THR A 8 -26.46 8.77 28.77
N LEU A 9 -26.88 8.42 27.55
CA LEU A 9 -26.17 7.45 26.70
C LEU A 9 -24.91 8.14 26.14
N LEU A 10 -23.75 7.89 26.75
CA LEU A 10 -22.45 8.33 26.23
C LEU A 10 -22.15 7.51 24.96
N LEU A 11 -22.44 8.06 23.78
CA LEU A 11 -21.87 7.53 22.53
C LEU A 11 -20.39 7.88 22.52
N CYS A 12 -19.55 6.95 22.98
CA CYS A 12 -18.12 6.98 22.68
C CYS A 12 -17.96 6.85 21.16
N SER A 13 -17.78 7.98 20.48
CA SER A 13 -17.30 7.98 19.10
C SER A 13 -15.87 7.46 19.16
N SER A 14 -15.67 6.19 18.79
CA SER A 14 -14.34 5.66 18.55
C SER A 14 -13.73 6.51 17.44
N ALA A 15 -12.71 7.31 17.76
CA ALA A 15 -11.87 7.92 16.75
C ALA A 15 -11.22 6.76 15.97
N ALA A 16 -11.72 6.49 14.77
CA ALA A 16 -11.03 5.58 13.87
C ALA A 16 -9.67 6.23 13.57
N MET A 17 -8.58 5.56 13.97
CA MET A 17 -7.23 6.00 13.61
C MET A 17 -7.08 5.78 12.11
N ALA A 18 -7.30 6.84 11.33
CA ALA A 18 -7.27 6.79 9.87
C ALA A 18 -5.83 6.87 9.30
N HIS A 19 -4.86 7.11 10.18
CA HIS A 19 -3.48 7.39 9.84
C HIS A 19 -2.67 6.09 9.69
N TYR A 20 -1.48 6.22 9.10
CA TYR A 20 -0.52 5.12 9.06
C TYR A 20 0.85 5.62 9.55
N THR A 21 1.79 4.70 9.78
CA THR A 21 3.20 5.05 9.98
C THR A 21 4.07 4.34 8.97
N LEU A 22 5.13 5.01 8.52
CA LEU A 22 6.23 4.40 7.78
C LEU A 22 7.35 4.01 8.76
N ASP A 23 7.43 2.72 9.07
CA ASP A 23 8.33 2.18 10.10
C ASP A 23 9.70 1.79 9.53
N TYR A 24 9.73 1.32 8.28
CA TYR A 24 10.98 1.01 7.57
C TYR A 24 10.87 1.31 6.07
N PRO A 25 11.90 1.89 5.43
CA PRO A 25 13.04 2.56 6.06
C PRO A 25 12.61 3.72 6.95
N PRO A 26 13.48 4.27 7.81
CA PRO A 26 13.11 5.35 8.71
C PRO A 26 12.44 6.51 7.96
N THR A 27 11.25 6.90 8.42
CA THR A 27 10.52 8.02 7.84
C THR A 27 11.29 9.34 7.99
N ARG A 28 11.14 10.24 7.03
CA ARG A 28 11.63 11.63 7.08
C ARG A 28 11.04 12.38 8.27
N GLY A 29 9.82 12.01 8.67
CA GLY A 29 9.12 12.55 9.82
C GLY A 29 7.65 12.15 9.80
N LEU A 30 6.99 12.37 10.93
CA LEU A 30 5.55 12.18 11.07
C LEU A 30 4.96 13.35 11.86
N ASN A 31 3.93 13.96 11.28
CA ASN A 31 3.00 14.84 11.93
C ASN A 31 1.63 14.50 11.34
N GLU A 32 0.79 13.87 12.14
CA GLU A 32 -0.50 13.33 11.69
C GLU A 32 -1.38 14.41 11.03
N ASP A 33 -1.42 15.62 11.60
CA ASP A 33 -2.20 16.74 11.04
C ASP A 33 -1.74 17.14 9.62
N ASN A 34 -0.47 16.93 9.31
CA ASN A 34 0.14 17.27 8.02
C ASN A 34 0.23 16.08 7.06
N GLU A 35 -0.07 14.86 7.51
CA GLU A 35 0.05 13.65 6.72
C GLU A 35 -0.73 13.69 5.38
N PRO A 36 -1.89 14.36 5.27
CA PRO A 36 -2.58 14.57 3.99
C PRO A 36 -1.85 15.51 3.02
N ILE A 37 -0.78 16.21 3.43
CA ILE A 37 -0.05 17.18 2.61
C ILE A 37 1.01 16.46 1.77
N ALA A 38 0.75 16.34 0.48
CA ALA A 38 1.71 15.80 -0.48
C ALA A 38 3.00 16.66 -0.59
N PRO A 39 4.13 16.08 -1.01
CA PRO A 39 4.35 14.66 -1.29
C PRO A 39 4.76 13.85 -0.05
N CYS A 40 5.16 14.48 1.06
CA CYS A 40 5.83 13.81 2.17
C CYS A 40 5.23 14.18 3.54
N GLY A 41 3.91 14.35 3.63
CA GLY A 41 3.23 14.68 4.88
C GLY A 41 3.63 16.04 5.45
N GLY A 42 3.85 17.03 4.58
CA GLY A 42 4.32 18.37 4.95
C GLY A 42 5.83 18.49 5.23
N PHE A 43 6.61 17.40 5.17
CA PHE A 43 8.07 17.44 5.36
C PHE A 43 8.82 17.76 4.05
N ALA A 44 8.99 19.05 3.76
CA ALA A 44 9.58 19.53 2.50
C ALA A 44 11.09 19.26 2.36
N THR A 45 11.85 19.26 3.47
CA THR A 45 13.31 19.11 3.45
C THR A 45 13.72 17.65 3.56
N VAL A 46 14.61 17.19 2.68
CA VAL A 46 15.20 15.84 2.72
C VAL A 46 15.88 15.61 4.08
N GLY A 47 15.58 14.47 4.70
CA GLY A 47 16.11 14.06 5.99
C GLY A 47 17.41 13.25 5.90
N GLN A 48 17.71 12.52 6.98
CA GLN A 48 18.84 11.60 6.99
C GLN A 48 18.57 10.39 6.09
N ARG A 49 19.56 10.03 5.27
CA ARG A 49 19.45 8.91 4.33
C ARG A 49 19.91 7.61 4.98
N SER A 50 19.11 6.56 4.86
CA SER A 50 19.48 5.19 5.23
C SER A 50 19.89 4.37 4.01
N GLN A 51 20.72 3.34 4.18
CA GLN A 51 21.03 2.43 3.07
C GLN A 51 19.82 1.55 2.75
N PHE A 52 19.47 1.44 1.48
CA PHE A 52 18.38 0.60 1.00
C PHE A 52 18.86 -0.31 -0.13
N PRO A 53 18.62 -1.63 -0.06
CA PRO A 53 19.11 -2.54 -1.08
C PRO A 53 18.35 -2.32 -2.40
N LEU A 54 19.07 -2.37 -3.52
CA LEU A 54 18.48 -2.28 -4.86
C LEU A 54 17.55 -3.44 -5.20
N SER A 55 17.84 -4.64 -4.69
CA SER A 55 17.07 -5.85 -4.95
C SER A 55 16.57 -6.45 -3.64
N LYS A 56 15.41 -7.11 -3.69
CA LYS A 56 14.79 -7.76 -2.51
C LYS A 56 14.62 -6.84 -1.29
N GLY A 57 14.51 -5.53 -1.52
CA GLY A 57 14.17 -4.55 -0.49
C GLY A 57 12.72 -4.72 -0.02
N PHE A 58 12.37 -4.00 1.04
CA PHE A 58 11.00 -3.92 1.50
C PHE A 58 10.76 -2.61 2.26
N VAL A 59 9.49 -2.23 2.33
CA VAL A 59 8.98 -1.14 3.17
C VAL A 59 8.08 -1.75 4.23
N THR A 60 8.15 -1.26 5.47
CA THR A 60 7.20 -1.63 6.53
C THR A 60 6.36 -0.44 6.89
N ILE A 61 5.04 -0.64 6.91
CA ILE A 61 4.07 0.35 7.38
C ILE A 61 3.26 -0.21 8.54
N ASN A 62 2.67 0.65 9.35
CA ASN A 62 1.63 0.29 10.31
C ASN A 62 0.31 0.95 9.93
N SER A 63 -0.71 0.16 9.61
CA SER A 63 -2.02 0.64 9.15
C SER A 63 -3.01 0.81 10.29
N GLY A 64 -3.59 2.01 10.44
CA GLY A 64 -4.74 2.22 11.32
C GLY A 64 -6.06 1.66 10.76
N HIS A 65 -6.20 1.59 9.43
CA HIS A 65 -7.39 1.00 8.78
C HIS A 65 -7.28 -0.51 8.60
N VAL A 66 -8.46 -1.16 8.56
CA VAL A 66 -8.61 -2.59 8.23
C VAL A 66 -8.39 -2.88 6.74
N LYS A 67 -8.42 -1.87 5.88
CA LYS A 67 -8.13 -1.98 4.46
C LYS A 67 -7.54 -0.67 3.96
N ALA A 68 -6.48 -0.74 3.17
CA ALA A 68 -5.95 0.43 2.47
C ALA A 68 -5.29 0.04 1.14
N GLU A 69 -5.37 0.95 0.17
CA GLU A 69 -4.59 0.91 -1.06
C GLU A 69 -3.25 1.61 -0.83
N ILE A 70 -2.16 0.97 -1.26
CA ILE A 70 -0.81 1.48 -1.13
C ILE A 70 -0.20 1.68 -2.51
N LYS A 71 0.37 2.86 -2.75
CA LYS A 71 1.25 3.12 -3.90
C LYS A 71 2.61 3.54 -3.38
N ILE A 72 3.65 2.93 -3.94
CA ILE A 72 5.04 3.28 -3.63
C ILE A 72 5.63 3.97 -4.84
N ASN A 73 5.99 5.24 -4.69
CA ASN A 73 6.69 6.01 -5.71
C ASN A 73 8.16 6.18 -5.30
N VAL A 74 9.05 6.29 -6.28
CA VAL A 74 10.48 6.53 -6.02
C VAL A 74 10.94 7.68 -6.91
N ALA A 75 11.54 8.70 -6.28
CA ALA A 75 12.23 9.78 -6.97
C ALA A 75 13.73 9.65 -6.74
N TYR A 76 14.52 9.73 -7.82
CA TYR A 76 15.99 9.63 -7.76
C TYR A 76 16.62 11.03 -7.77
N GLY A 77 17.63 11.23 -6.95
CA GLY A 77 18.36 12.49 -6.82
C GLY A 77 18.48 12.97 -5.37
N ASN A 78 19.16 14.12 -5.22
CA ASN A 78 19.49 14.68 -3.92
C ASN A 78 18.32 15.39 -3.24
N ASN A 79 17.51 16.10 -4.02
CA ASN A 79 16.43 16.98 -3.55
C ASN A 79 15.23 16.88 -4.49
N PRO A 80 14.47 15.77 -4.46
CA PRO A 80 13.28 15.65 -5.28
C PRO A 80 12.22 16.67 -4.87
N SER A 81 11.58 17.24 -5.86
CA SER A 81 10.47 18.18 -5.76
C SER A 81 9.13 17.44 -5.87
N GLU A 82 8.02 18.14 -5.62
CA GLU A 82 6.68 17.58 -5.79
C GLU A 82 6.44 17.04 -7.22
N ALA A 83 6.99 17.71 -8.24
CA ALA A 83 6.84 17.31 -9.63
C ALA A 83 7.38 15.90 -9.91
N ASP A 84 8.41 15.47 -9.16
CA ASP A 84 9.07 14.17 -9.32
C ASP A 84 8.21 12.98 -8.83
N PHE A 85 7.12 13.26 -8.11
CA PHE A 85 6.17 12.26 -7.60
C PHE A 85 4.85 12.22 -8.38
N THR A 86 4.71 13.02 -9.43
CA THR A 86 3.50 13.04 -10.25
C THR A 86 3.42 11.83 -11.17
N ALA A 87 2.21 11.44 -11.56
CA ALA A 87 2.00 10.30 -12.48
C ALA A 87 2.68 10.50 -13.85
N ALA A 88 2.93 11.74 -14.27
CA ALA A 88 3.65 12.05 -15.50
C ALA A 88 5.17 11.85 -15.36
N ALA A 89 5.71 12.01 -14.14
CA ALA A 89 7.13 11.90 -13.85
C ALA A 89 7.55 10.51 -13.33
N SER A 90 6.63 9.77 -12.71
CA SER A 90 6.93 8.51 -12.05
C SER A 90 5.85 7.46 -12.31
N THR A 91 6.28 6.29 -12.79
CA THR A 91 5.48 5.06 -12.69
C THR A 91 5.67 4.49 -11.30
N PRO A 92 4.60 4.15 -10.54
CA PRO A 92 4.75 3.59 -9.21
C PRO A 92 5.68 2.38 -9.23
N ALA A 93 6.61 2.33 -8.28
CA ALA A 93 7.51 1.20 -8.09
C ALA A 93 6.76 -0.03 -7.56
N SER A 94 5.68 0.19 -6.84
CA SER A 94 4.75 -0.86 -6.42
C SER A 94 3.35 -0.29 -6.24
N SER A 95 2.34 -1.14 -6.41
CA SER A 95 0.95 -0.85 -6.06
C SER A 95 0.33 -2.12 -5.49
N SER A 96 -0.21 -2.02 -4.28
CA SER A 96 -0.74 -3.16 -3.52
C SER A 96 -1.88 -2.72 -2.62
N SER A 97 -2.44 -3.66 -1.87
CA SER A 97 -3.45 -3.39 -0.85
C SER A 97 -3.12 -4.14 0.43
N VAL A 98 -3.32 -3.51 1.58
CA VAL A 98 -3.36 -4.16 2.89
C VAL A 98 -4.82 -4.39 3.28
N ASN A 99 -5.13 -5.55 3.85
CA ASN A 99 -6.50 -5.95 4.23
C ASN A 99 -6.58 -6.33 5.72
N HIS A 100 -5.73 -5.74 6.53
CA HIS A 100 -5.73 -5.82 7.99
C HIS A 100 -5.11 -4.54 8.56
N PRO A 101 -5.45 -4.17 9.82
CA PRO A 101 -4.71 -3.14 10.54
C PRO A 101 -3.36 -3.70 11.01
N GLY A 102 -2.51 -2.82 11.55
CA GLY A 102 -1.21 -3.21 12.10
C GLY A 102 -0.08 -3.23 11.06
N SER A 103 1.02 -3.88 11.46
CA SER A 103 2.25 -3.91 10.66
C SER A 103 2.09 -4.71 9.36
N SER A 104 2.50 -4.13 8.24
CA SER A 104 2.53 -4.78 6.93
C SER A 104 3.90 -4.57 6.30
N CYS A 105 4.54 -5.66 5.90
CA CYS A 105 5.71 -5.61 5.04
C CYS A 105 5.29 -5.58 3.57
N LEU A 106 5.91 -4.70 2.79
CA LEU A 106 5.66 -4.48 1.38
C LEU A 106 6.98 -4.70 0.61
N PRO A 107 7.16 -5.84 -0.07
CA PRO A 107 8.36 -6.08 -0.86
C PRO A 107 8.53 -5.03 -1.96
N LEU A 108 9.76 -4.58 -2.16
CA LEU A 108 10.12 -3.54 -3.12
C LEU A 108 11.46 -3.90 -3.78
N ASP A 109 11.40 -4.32 -5.04
CA ASP A 109 12.58 -4.58 -5.85
C ASP A 109 12.76 -3.44 -6.87
N LEU A 110 13.88 -2.71 -6.75
CA LEU A 110 14.18 -1.56 -7.60
C LEU A 110 15.19 -1.90 -8.71
N SER A 111 15.68 -3.14 -8.77
CA SER A 111 16.81 -3.53 -9.64
C SER A 111 16.53 -3.36 -11.14
N SER A 112 15.26 -3.36 -11.54
CA SER A 112 14.82 -3.17 -12.93
C SER A 112 14.37 -1.74 -13.25
N PHE A 113 14.33 -0.84 -12.26
CA PHE A 113 13.83 0.52 -12.45
C PHE A 113 14.90 1.44 -13.04
N LYS A 114 14.52 2.18 -14.08
CA LYS A 114 15.42 3.14 -14.74
C LYS A 114 15.81 4.24 -13.75
N GLY A 115 17.10 4.36 -13.47
CA GLY A 115 17.64 5.33 -12.51
C GLY A 115 17.97 4.72 -11.15
N ALA A 116 17.53 3.50 -10.86
CA ALA A 116 17.99 2.75 -9.69
C ALA A 116 19.39 2.18 -9.97
N ALA A 117 20.41 2.82 -9.40
CA ALA A 117 21.79 2.38 -9.49
C ALA A 117 22.48 2.45 -8.12
N ASP A 118 23.62 1.78 -8.00
CA ASP A 118 24.41 1.75 -6.78
C ASP A 118 24.87 3.16 -6.39
N ASN A 119 24.85 3.47 -5.09
CA ASN A 119 25.12 4.79 -4.51
C ASN A 119 24.22 5.92 -5.03
N THR A 120 23.01 5.59 -5.48
CA THR A 120 22.03 6.58 -5.92
C THR A 120 21.19 7.06 -4.74
N ASN A 121 21.23 8.36 -4.49
CA ASN A 121 20.31 9.03 -3.60
C ASN A 121 18.87 8.92 -4.14
N ALA A 122 17.93 8.47 -3.33
CA ALA A 122 16.51 8.42 -3.67
C ALA A 122 15.61 8.81 -2.50
N THR A 123 14.34 9.11 -2.80
CA THR A 123 13.26 9.26 -1.82
C THR A 123 12.15 8.29 -2.20
N ILE A 124 11.78 7.43 -1.26
CA ILE A 124 10.66 6.50 -1.38
C ILE A 124 9.45 7.19 -0.76
N GLN A 125 8.42 7.45 -1.57
CA GLN A 125 7.14 7.99 -1.11
C GLN A 125 6.14 6.85 -1.00
N ILE A 126 5.45 6.78 0.13
CA ILE A 126 4.29 5.94 0.33
C ILE A 126 3.05 6.82 0.22
N VAL A 127 2.13 6.42 -0.66
CA VAL A 127 0.77 6.98 -0.73
C VAL A 127 -0.15 5.91 -0.17
N TYR A 128 -0.80 6.24 0.93
CA TYR A 128 -1.74 5.37 1.64
C TYR A 128 -3.15 5.91 1.47
N ASN A 129 -4.12 5.04 1.17
CA ASN A 129 -5.53 5.43 1.09
C ASN A 129 -6.41 4.37 1.78
N GLY A 130 -6.97 4.71 2.94
CA GLY A 130 -7.84 3.83 3.73
C GLY A 130 -9.31 3.84 3.34
N GLY A 131 -9.67 4.58 2.28
CA GLY A 131 -11.05 4.90 1.90
C GLY A 131 -11.45 6.34 2.20
N ASP A 132 -10.52 7.12 2.75
CA ASP A 132 -10.59 8.54 3.07
C ASP A 132 -9.75 9.37 2.08
N SER A 133 -9.09 10.44 2.55
CA SER A 133 -8.17 11.21 1.71
C SER A 133 -6.78 10.56 1.72
N PRO A 134 -6.02 10.61 0.60
CA PRO A 134 -4.69 10.05 0.58
C PRO A 134 -3.75 10.67 1.62
N LEU A 135 -2.95 9.82 2.24
CA LEU A 135 -1.94 10.17 3.24
C LEU A 135 -0.55 9.87 2.69
N TYR A 136 0.43 10.65 3.14
CA TYR A 136 1.76 10.68 2.55
C TYR A 136 2.87 10.66 3.60
N GLN A 137 3.82 9.75 3.43
CA GLN A 137 5.09 9.71 4.15
C GLN A 137 6.22 9.34 3.21
N CYS A 138 7.41 9.82 3.52
CA CYS A 138 8.59 9.59 2.70
C CYS A 138 9.72 9.03 3.56
N ALA A 139 10.52 8.14 2.98
CA ALA A 139 11.81 7.75 3.51
C ALA A 139 12.91 8.17 2.54
N ASP A 140 13.99 8.75 3.08
CA ASP A 140 15.16 9.14 2.30
C ASP A 140 16.22 8.05 2.38
N VAL A 141 16.74 7.64 1.22
CA VAL A 141 17.61 6.48 1.13
C VAL A 141 18.80 6.72 0.20
N ILE A 142 19.83 5.88 0.37
CA ILE A 142 20.90 5.66 -0.59
C ILE A 142 20.73 4.23 -1.09
N LEU A 143 20.46 4.08 -2.38
CA LEU A 143 20.34 2.77 -3.02
C LEU A 143 21.71 2.13 -3.11
N VAL A 144 21.81 0.88 -2.66
CA VAL A 144 23.06 0.13 -2.63
C VAL A 144 22.87 -1.30 -3.14
N ASN A 145 23.89 -1.84 -3.79
CA ASN A 145 23.92 -3.27 -4.18
C ASN A 145 24.02 -4.19 -2.96
N SER A 146 24.67 -3.72 -1.90
CA SER A 146 24.83 -4.44 -0.64
C SER A 146 24.58 -3.47 0.52
N ALA A 147 23.55 -3.76 1.31
CA ALA A 147 23.24 -3.05 2.55
C ALA A 147 23.61 -3.97 3.72
N PRO A 148 24.77 -3.81 4.37
CA PRO A 148 25.25 -4.78 5.38
C PRO A 148 24.32 -4.92 6.59
N SER A 149 23.55 -3.87 6.89
CA SER A 149 22.56 -3.86 7.98
C SER A 149 21.17 -4.27 7.54
N PHE A 150 20.97 -4.63 6.27
CA PHE A 150 19.68 -5.08 5.77
C PHE A 150 19.49 -6.57 6.06
N ASP A 151 18.39 -6.88 6.74
CA ASP A 151 17.98 -8.24 7.05
C ASP A 151 16.62 -8.50 6.41
N GLN A 152 16.63 -9.26 5.31
CA GLN A 152 15.41 -9.60 4.57
C GLN A 152 14.41 -10.38 5.44
N SER A 153 14.87 -11.10 6.48
CA SER A 153 13.99 -11.85 7.38
C SER A 153 13.10 -10.97 8.26
N LYS A 154 13.38 -9.67 8.34
CA LYS A 154 12.55 -8.67 9.05
C LYS A 154 11.29 -8.27 8.29
N CYS A 155 11.17 -8.67 7.02
CA CYS A 155 9.95 -8.46 6.25
C CYS A 155 8.86 -9.44 6.67
N VAL A 156 8.12 -9.11 7.73
CA VAL A 156 7.04 -9.93 8.27
C VAL A 156 5.84 -9.04 8.55
N ASN A 157 4.65 -9.49 8.19
CA ASN A 157 3.39 -8.85 8.57
C ASN A 157 3.07 -9.11 10.04
N ASP A 158 2.14 -8.35 10.61
CA ASP A 158 1.69 -8.49 12.00
C ASP A 158 1.20 -9.90 12.33
N ASP A 159 0.63 -10.59 11.35
CA ASP A 159 0.10 -11.94 11.46
C ASP A 159 1.15 -13.05 11.29
N GLY A 160 2.43 -12.68 11.19
CA GLY A 160 3.60 -13.56 11.10
C GLY A 160 3.91 -14.07 9.69
N LYS A 161 3.16 -13.66 8.66
CA LYS A 161 3.39 -14.12 7.28
C LYS A 161 4.46 -13.27 6.60
N THR A 162 5.28 -13.90 5.79
CA THR A 162 6.26 -13.24 4.92
C THR A 162 5.66 -13.06 3.52
N PRO A 163 5.45 -11.83 3.04
CA PRO A 163 4.95 -11.59 1.69
C PRO A 163 5.97 -12.05 0.63
N SER A 164 5.47 -12.63 -0.47
CA SER A 164 6.32 -12.98 -1.61
C SER A 164 6.55 -11.76 -2.51
N THR A 165 7.77 -11.60 -3.02
CA THR A 165 8.10 -10.65 -4.09
C THR A 165 7.39 -11.06 -5.38
N THR A 166 6.15 -10.61 -5.59
CA THR A 166 5.46 -10.79 -6.87
C THR A 166 5.63 -9.49 -7.65
N ASN A 167 6.48 -9.51 -8.67
CA ASN A 167 6.80 -8.35 -9.48
C ASN A 167 5.60 -8.00 -10.41
N PRO A 168 4.93 -6.84 -10.30
CA PRO A 168 3.80 -6.49 -11.18
C PRO A 168 4.22 -6.01 -12.58
N GLY A 169 5.40 -6.41 -13.07
CA GLY A 169 5.97 -5.97 -14.36
C GLY A 169 6.16 -7.06 -15.41
N ALA A 170 5.84 -8.32 -15.12
CA ALA A 170 5.95 -9.41 -16.09
C ALA A 170 4.62 -9.61 -16.82
N ASN A 171 4.53 -9.11 -18.06
CA ASN A 171 3.49 -9.49 -19.02
C ASN A 171 3.54 -11.01 -19.25
N PRO A 172 2.50 -11.79 -18.91
CA PRO A 172 2.47 -13.20 -19.28
C PRO A 172 2.11 -13.29 -20.77
N SER A 173 3.15 -13.45 -21.59
CA SER A 173 3.02 -13.90 -22.97
C SER A 173 2.26 -15.23 -23.01
N ASN A 174 1.09 -15.22 -23.65
CA ASN A 174 0.30 -16.39 -23.94
C ASN A 174 1.14 -17.46 -24.65
N THR A 175 1.19 -18.67 -24.10
CA THR A 175 1.43 -19.89 -24.88
C THR A 175 0.59 -21.05 -24.33
N PRO A 176 0.09 -21.93 -25.21
CA PRO A 176 -1.15 -22.67 -24.99
C PRO A 176 -0.93 -24.00 -24.27
N SER A 177 -1.81 -24.32 -23.32
CA SER A 177 -1.95 -25.70 -22.83
C SER A 177 -2.88 -26.46 -23.77
N ALA A 178 -2.32 -27.41 -24.50
CA ALA A 178 -3.06 -28.33 -25.36
C ALA A 178 -3.76 -29.42 -24.51
N GLY A 179 -5.09 -29.39 -24.55
CA GLY A 179 -5.93 -30.56 -24.86
C GLY A 179 -6.14 -31.64 -23.78
N ALA A 180 -7.35 -31.65 -23.22
CA ALA A 180 -8.17 -32.86 -23.19
C ALA A 180 -9.63 -32.49 -23.45
N VAL A 181 -10.08 -32.77 -24.67
CA VAL A 181 -11.45 -32.63 -25.13
C VAL A 181 -12.28 -33.83 -24.66
N LEU A 182 -13.43 -33.58 -24.04
CA LEU A 182 -14.51 -34.55 -23.95
C LEU A 182 -15.80 -33.86 -24.38
N SER A 183 -16.23 -34.25 -25.58
CA SER A 183 -17.37 -33.77 -26.35
C SER A 183 -18.61 -34.57 -25.96
N VAL A 184 -19.67 -33.90 -25.48
CA VAL A 184 -21.05 -34.39 -25.58
C VAL A 184 -21.98 -33.19 -25.83
N LYS A 185 -22.95 -33.44 -26.70
CA LYS A 185 -23.71 -32.52 -27.56
C LYS A 185 -24.84 -31.77 -26.85
N ASN A 186 -25.16 -30.59 -27.38
CA ASN A 186 -26.36 -29.79 -27.11
C ASN A 186 -27.67 -30.60 -27.19
N ALA A 187 -28.60 -30.26 -26.30
CA ALA A 187 -30.04 -30.28 -26.60
C ALA A 187 -30.70 -29.03 -25.99
N PHE A 188 -31.32 -28.23 -26.85
CA PHE A 188 -32.24 -27.16 -26.53
C PHE A 188 -33.53 -27.73 -25.93
N THR A 189 -34.09 -27.10 -24.90
CA THR A 189 -35.55 -26.85 -24.75
C THR A 189 -35.81 -25.77 -23.70
N ALA A 190 -36.96 -25.11 -23.85
CA ALA A 190 -37.31 -23.77 -23.39
C ALA A 190 -37.99 -23.66 -22.01
N ALA A 191 -38.05 -22.40 -21.55
CA ALA A 191 -39.13 -21.74 -20.76
C ALA A 191 -39.38 -22.15 -19.30
N ALA A 192 -39.34 -21.16 -18.39
CA ALA A 192 -40.53 -20.56 -17.76
C ALA A 192 -40.15 -19.49 -16.70
N ALA A 193 -41.04 -18.51 -16.52
CA ALA A 193 -40.93 -17.31 -15.69
C ALA A 193 -41.34 -17.51 -14.22
N MET A 194 -41.10 -16.46 -13.39
CA MET A 194 -41.75 -16.00 -12.13
C MET A 194 -40.68 -15.63 -11.08
N ALA A 195 -40.79 -14.63 -10.21
CA ALA A 195 -41.56 -13.40 -10.06
C ALA A 195 -40.92 -12.64 -8.87
N MET A 196 -41.04 -11.31 -8.83
CA MET A 196 -40.65 -10.45 -7.70
C MET A 196 -41.44 -10.79 -6.42
N ALA A 197 -40.79 -10.66 -5.26
CA ALA A 197 -41.45 -10.25 -4.03
C ALA A 197 -40.49 -9.45 -3.14
N ALA A 198 -40.73 -8.14 -3.09
CA ALA A 198 -40.24 -7.25 -2.04
C ALA A 198 -41.14 -7.42 -0.80
N ALA A 199 -40.55 -7.48 0.38
CA ALA A 199 -41.27 -7.40 1.65
C ALA A 199 -40.72 -6.22 2.47
N LEU A 200 -41.52 -5.15 2.54
CA LEU A 200 -41.48 -4.14 3.57
C LEU A 200 -42.33 -4.64 4.76
N ALA A 201 -41.87 -4.44 5.99
CA ALA A 201 -42.72 -4.53 7.17
C ALA A 201 -42.23 -3.57 8.25
N PHE A 202 -43.08 -2.56 8.46
CA PHE A 202 -43.39 -1.74 9.66
C PHE A 202 -42.25 -1.10 10.46
#